data_AF-A0A3D4UKZ7-F1
#
_entry.id   AF-A0A3D4UKZ7-F1
#
_cell.length_a   1.000
_cell.length_b   1.000
_cell.length_c   1.000
_cell.angle_alpha   90.00
_cell.angle_beta   90.00
_cell.angle_gamma   90.00
#
_symmetry.space_group_name_H-M   'P 1'
#
loop_
_entity.id
_entity.type
_entity.pdbx_description
1 polymer ?
#
loop_
_entity_poly.entity_id
_entity_poly.type
_entity_poly.pdbx_seq_one_letter_code
_entity_poly.pdbx_strand_id
1 'polypeptide(L)'
;MLWQPSLPDQYQQYSDEQLNELIEARRAQLGDELVILGHHYQMDEVVRHADFMGDSLKLSQLASSVVEDRAIKGIAVKHIIFCGVHFMAETADILTPDSVEVILPDLSAGCSMADMADYDQTVEAWEIIHDSLKRQGWQGRIIPITYVNSTAAIKAFVGQHGGACCTSSNAGQVFEWAMNGGTQPKQPGEDIKILFLPDQHLGRNTAAAYGIDVEANTCVYDPRLT
;
A
#
# COMPACT_ATOMS: atom_id res chain seq x y z
N MET A 1 -22.43 -2.04 8.08
CA MET A 1 -22.81 -2.83 6.89
C MET A 1 -21.75 -3.91 6.79
N LEU A 2 -22.11 -5.20 6.86
CA LEU A 2 -21.13 -6.25 6.60
C LEU A 2 -20.84 -6.21 5.10
N TRP A 3 -19.62 -5.81 4.74
CA TRP A 3 -19.18 -5.64 3.35
C TRP A 3 -19.00 -6.97 2.62
N GLN A 4 -19.12 -8.10 3.34
CA GLN A 4 -18.95 -9.44 2.83
C GLN A 4 -20.10 -10.35 3.28
N PRO A 5 -20.69 -11.15 2.37
CA PRO A 5 -21.68 -12.16 2.76
C PRO A 5 -21.05 -13.22 3.66
N SER A 6 -21.83 -13.74 4.60
CA SER A 6 -21.39 -14.86 5.44
C SER A 6 -21.07 -16.07 4.57
N LEU A 7 -19.99 -16.78 4.93
CA LEU A 7 -19.67 -18.07 4.32
C LEU A 7 -20.82 -19.07 4.56
N PRO A 8 -21.10 -19.98 3.61
CA PRO A 8 -22.04 -21.07 3.84
C PRO A 8 -21.71 -21.86 5.11
N ASP A 9 -22.73 -22.16 5.92
CA ASP A 9 -22.58 -22.78 7.26
C ASP A 9 -21.73 -24.05 7.26
N GLN A 10 -21.73 -24.81 6.16
CA GLN A 10 -20.93 -26.02 6.02
C GLN A 10 -19.43 -25.77 6.26
N TYR A 11 -18.90 -24.60 5.87
CA TYR A 11 -17.49 -24.26 6.06
C TYR A 11 -17.12 -24.02 7.52
N GLN A 12 -18.09 -23.65 8.36
CA GLN A 12 -17.89 -23.49 9.80
C GLN A 12 -17.95 -24.83 10.56
N GLN A 13 -18.45 -25.89 9.90
CA GLN A 13 -18.63 -27.21 10.50
C GLN A 13 -17.53 -28.19 10.09
N TYR A 14 -16.74 -27.85 9.06
CA TYR A 14 -15.64 -28.68 8.61
C TYR A 14 -14.47 -28.66 9.60
N SER A 15 -13.81 -29.80 9.75
CA SER A 15 -12.50 -29.85 10.40
C SER A 15 -11.43 -29.22 9.51
N ASP A 16 -10.30 -28.85 10.11
CA ASP A 16 -9.15 -28.33 9.36
C ASP A 16 -8.72 -29.30 8.24
N GLU A 17 -8.74 -30.62 8.48
CA GLU A 17 -8.43 -31.63 7.47
C GLU A 17 -9.38 -31.57 6.27
N GLN A 18 -10.70 -31.43 6.52
CA GLN A 18 -11.69 -31.29 5.45
C GLN A 18 -11.52 -29.97 4.68
N LEU A 19 -11.22 -28.88 5.37
CA LEU A 19 -10.92 -27.59 4.72
C LEU A 19 -9.67 -27.68 3.84
N ASN A 20 -8.61 -28.32 4.33
CA ASN A 20 -7.39 -28.56 3.58
C ASN A 20 -7.67 -29.37 2.30
N GLU A 21 -8.41 -30.47 2.39
CA GLU A 21 -8.78 -31.29 1.23
C GLU A 21 -9.57 -30.49 0.18
N LEU A 22 -10.52 -29.66 0.62
CA LEU A 22 -11.32 -28.82 -0.26
C LEU A 22 -10.47 -27.74 -0.95
N ILE A 23 -9.56 -27.09 -0.23
CA ILE A 23 -8.64 -26.09 -0.78
C ILE A 23 -7.74 -26.74 -1.83
N GLU A 24 -7.10 -27.86 -1.53
CA GLU A 24 -6.22 -28.56 -2.46
C GLU A 24 -6.96 -29.07 -3.70
N ALA A 25 -8.21 -29.56 -3.55
CA ALA A 25 -9.04 -29.94 -4.69
C ALA A 25 -9.34 -28.74 -5.61
N ARG A 26 -9.60 -27.55 -5.05
CA ARG A 26 -9.81 -26.32 -5.83
C ARG A 26 -8.53 -25.81 -6.48
N ARG A 27 -7.41 -25.85 -5.77
CA ARG A 27 -6.09 -25.52 -6.32
C ARG A 27 -5.75 -26.42 -7.50
N ALA A 28 -5.96 -27.73 -7.39
CA ALA A 28 -5.75 -28.67 -8.48
C ALA A 28 -6.67 -28.40 -9.69
N GLN A 29 -7.91 -27.99 -9.45
CA GLN A 29 -8.86 -27.64 -10.52
C GLN A 29 -8.44 -26.38 -11.28
N LEU A 30 -7.95 -25.36 -10.56
CA LEU A 30 -7.56 -24.06 -11.14
C LEU A 30 -6.13 -24.09 -11.71
N GLY A 31 -5.28 -25.00 -11.23
CA GLY A 31 -3.93 -25.21 -11.72
C GLY A 31 -3.11 -23.91 -11.75
N ASP A 32 -2.40 -23.70 -12.85
CA ASP A 32 -1.53 -22.53 -13.03
C ASP A 32 -2.29 -21.23 -13.32
N GLU A 33 -3.63 -21.25 -13.37
CA GLU A 33 -4.44 -20.02 -13.45
C GLU A 33 -4.61 -19.34 -12.08
N LEU A 34 -4.26 -20.05 -10.99
CA LEU A 34 -4.34 -19.57 -9.61
C LEU A 34 -2.94 -19.26 -9.03
N VAL A 35 -2.87 -18.17 -8.27
CA VAL A 35 -1.73 -17.86 -7.40
C VAL A 35 -2.25 -17.52 -6.00
N ILE A 36 -1.64 -18.09 -4.96
CA ILE A 36 -1.95 -17.76 -3.55
C ILE A 36 -0.72 -17.09 -2.93
N LEU A 37 -0.91 -15.87 -2.42
CA LEU A 37 0.14 -15.06 -1.79
C LEU A 37 -0.13 -14.99 -0.29
N GLY A 38 0.86 -15.30 0.54
CA GLY A 38 0.77 -15.26 2.01
C GLY A 38 1.70 -14.24 2.64
N HIS A 39 1.17 -13.29 3.42
CA HIS A 39 2.02 -12.43 4.23
C HIS A 39 2.65 -13.22 5.39
N HIS A 40 3.83 -12.80 5.86
CA HIS A 40 4.56 -13.46 6.95
C HIS A 40 3.80 -13.58 8.30
N TYR A 41 2.72 -12.82 8.47
CA TYR A 41 1.90 -12.84 9.69
C TYR A 41 0.64 -13.71 9.59
N GLN A 42 0.50 -14.47 8.51
CA GLN A 42 -0.59 -15.43 8.37
C GLN A 42 -0.40 -16.65 9.28
N MET A 43 -1.51 -17.29 9.63
CA MET A 43 -1.48 -18.54 10.41
C MET A 43 -0.96 -19.70 9.56
N ASP A 44 -0.37 -20.71 10.20
CA ASP A 44 0.21 -21.88 9.52
C ASP A 44 -0.79 -22.60 8.61
N GLU A 45 -2.06 -22.65 9.01
CA GLU A 45 -3.17 -23.22 8.24
C GLU A 45 -3.45 -22.49 6.92
N VAL A 46 -3.10 -21.21 6.83
CA VAL A 46 -3.20 -20.41 5.60
C VAL A 46 -1.90 -20.51 4.81
N VAL A 47 -0.77 -20.35 5.49
CA VAL A 47 0.57 -20.34 4.88
C VAL A 47 0.87 -21.62 4.12
N ARG A 48 0.41 -22.77 4.60
CA ARG A 48 0.61 -24.06 3.92
C ARG A 48 0.04 -24.12 2.49
N HIS A 49 -0.92 -23.25 2.17
CA HIS A 49 -1.53 -23.16 0.84
C HIS A 49 -0.94 -22.03 -0.01
N ALA A 50 -0.08 -21.19 0.54
CA ALA A 50 0.54 -20.10 -0.21
C ALA A 50 1.58 -20.65 -1.20
N ASP A 51 1.54 -20.17 -2.44
CA ASP A 51 2.58 -20.43 -3.43
C ASP A 51 3.83 -19.59 -3.13
N PHE A 52 3.63 -18.39 -2.59
CA PHE A 52 4.69 -17.46 -2.24
C PHE A 52 4.43 -16.78 -0.91
N MET A 53 5.51 -16.50 -0.16
CA MET A 53 5.48 -15.73 1.08
C MET A 53 6.41 -14.51 1.01
N GLY A 54 6.02 -13.41 1.62
CA GLY A 54 6.83 -12.20 1.64
C GLY A 54 6.30 -11.06 2.52
N ASP A 55 7.06 -9.96 2.52
CA ASP A 55 6.65 -8.68 3.06
C ASP A 55 5.68 -7.93 2.13
N SER A 56 5.05 -6.85 2.62
CA SER A 56 3.95 -6.14 1.95
C SER A 56 4.23 -5.76 0.49
N LEU A 57 5.24 -4.93 0.23
CA LEU A 57 5.48 -4.41 -1.12
C LEU A 57 6.10 -5.48 -2.01
N LYS A 58 7.04 -6.27 -1.48
CA LYS A 58 7.72 -7.27 -2.29
C LYS A 58 6.74 -8.34 -2.75
N LEU A 59 5.78 -8.71 -1.90
CA LEU A 59 4.73 -9.67 -2.24
C LEU A 59 3.78 -9.11 -3.31
N SER A 60 3.45 -7.81 -3.24
CA SER A 60 2.63 -7.14 -4.27
C SER A 60 3.36 -7.05 -5.62
N GLN A 61 4.67 -6.75 -5.62
CA GLN A 61 5.49 -6.77 -6.84
C GLN A 61 5.64 -8.18 -7.42
N LEU A 62 5.80 -9.18 -6.55
CA LEU A 62 5.87 -10.58 -6.94
C LEU A 62 4.60 -11.04 -7.66
N ALA A 63 3.43 -10.54 -7.24
CA ALA A 63 2.16 -10.78 -7.93
C ALA A 63 2.24 -10.45 -9.42
N SER A 64 2.71 -9.24 -9.77
CA SER A 64 2.91 -8.81 -11.17
C SER A 64 3.94 -9.69 -11.89
N SER A 65 5.10 -9.93 -11.27
CA SER A 65 6.17 -10.72 -11.89
C SER A 65 5.74 -12.15 -12.19
N VAL A 66 4.98 -12.80 -11.30
CA VAL A 66 4.47 -14.16 -11.52
C VAL A 66 3.47 -14.19 -12.66
N VAL A 67 2.59 -13.19 -12.76
CA VAL A 67 1.63 -13.07 -13.87
C VAL A 67 2.37 -12.92 -15.20
N GLU A 68 3.36 -12.02 -15.27
CA GLU A 68 4.17 -11.80 -16.47
C GLU A 68 4.93 -13.08 -16.89
N ASP A 69 5.60 -13.74 -15.94
CA ASP A 69 6.36 -14.96 -16.19
C ASP A 69 5.49 -16.11 -16.70
N ARG A 70 4.27 -16.25 -16.17
CA ARG A 70 3.30 -17.26 -16.63
C ARG A 70 2.74 -16.91 -18.01
N ALA A 71 2.47 -15.63 -18.27
CA ALA A 71 2.00 -15.17 -19.57
C ALA A 71 3.03 -15.47 -20.68
N ILE A 72 4.33 -15.29 -20.42
CA ILE A 72 5.42 -15.65 -21.35
C ILE A 72 5.40 -17.15 -21.69
N LYS A 73 4.95 -18.00 -20.76
CA LYS A 73 4.83 -19.45 -20.93
C LYS A 73 3.49 -19.88 -21.55
N GLY A 74 2.64 -18.93 -21.95
CA GLY A 74 1.33 -19.20 -22.54
C GLY A 74 0.24 -19.53 -21.52
N ILE A 75 0.47 -19.23 -20.24
CA ILE A 75 -0.47 -19.46 -19.15
C ILE A 75 -1.06 -18.13 -18.71
N ALA A 76 -2.38 -17.99 -18.78
CA ALA A 76 -3.07 -16.81 -18.30
C ALA A 76 -3.49 -16.99 -16.84
N VAL A 77 -2.78 -16.35 -15.91
CA VAL A 77 -3.26 -16.23 -14.52
C VAL A 77 -4.61 -15.52 -14.53
N LYS A 78 -5.57 -16.06 -13.77
CA LYS A 78 -6.93 -15.51 -13.64
C LYS A 78 -7.20 -14.99 -12.26
N HIS A 79 -6.66 -15.65 -11.24
CA HIS A 79 -6.98 -15.34 -9.85
C HIS A 79 -5.73 -15.28 -8.99
N ILE A 80 -5.63 -14.22 -8.20
CA ILE A 80 -4.66 -14.09 -7.12
C ILE A 80 -5.43 -14.02 -5.80
N ILE A 81 -5.23 -15.00 -4.92
CA ILE A 81 -5.74 -14.94 -3.56
C ILE A 81 -4.67 -14.28 -2.69
N PHE A 82 -4.98 -13.10 -2.16
CA PHE A 82 -4.04 -12.34 -1.34
C PHE A 82 -4.36 -12.55 0.15
N CYS A 83 -3.68 -13.48 0.80
CA CYS A 83 -3.77 -13.72 2.23
C CYS A 83 -2.95 -12.68 3.00
N GLY A 84 -3.53 -11.49 3.17
CA GLY A 84 -2.93 -10.33 3.80
C GLY A 84 -3.98 -9.36 4.32
N VAL A 85 -3.75 -8.07 4.12
CA VAL A 85 -4.67 -6.99 4.51
C VAL A 85 -5.02 -6.11 3.30
N HIS A 86 -6.07 -5.31 3.43
CA HIS A 86 -6.70 -4.55 2.34
C HIS A 86 -5.73 -3.79 1.44
N PHE A 87 -4.88 -2.93 1.99
CA PHE A 87 -3.96 -2.13 1.18
C PHE A 87 -2.95 -2.97 0.38
N MET A 88 -2.61 -4.18 0.86
CA MET A 88 -1.68 -5.06 0.16
C MET A 88 -2.37 -5.68 -1.06
N ALA A 89 -3.61 -6.15 -0.89
CA ALA A 89 -4.42 -6.66 -1.99
C ALA A 89 -4.67 -5.56 -3.04
N GLU A 90 -5.03 -4.35 -2.62
CA GLU A 90 -5.14 -3.19 -3.53
C GLU A 90 -3.84 -2.91 -4.29
N THR A 91 -2.69 -3.02 -3.64
CA THR A 91 -1.40 -2.77 -4.28
C THR A 91 -1.07 -3.85 -5.31
N ALA A 92 -1.39 -5.12 -5.01
CA ALA A 92 -1.25 -6.19 -5.98
C ALA A 92 -2.19 -5.97 -7.18
N ASP A 93 -3.45 -5.61 -6.95
CA ASP A 93 -4.43 -5.30 -7.98
C ASP A 93 -3.96 -4.18 -8.91
N ILE A 94 -3.46 -3.07 -8.35
CA ILE A 94 -2.88 -1.94 -9.10
C ILE A 94 -1.70 -2.36 -10.00
N LEU A 95 -0.89 -3.33 -9.55
CA LEU A 95 0.31 -3.75 -10.26
C LEU A 95 0.02 -4.85 -11.30
N THR A 96 -1.08 -5.59 -11.15
CA THR A 96 -1.45 -6.66 -12.06
C THR A 96 -2.34 -6.16 -13.21
N PRO A 97 -2.38 -6.86 -14.36
CA PRO A 97 -3.29 -6.51 -15.45
C PRO A 97 -4.76 -6.68 -15.05
N ASP A 98 -5.66 -5.85 -15.61
CA ASP A 98 -7.12 -5.91 -15.41
C ASP A 98 -7.78 -7.28 -15.67
N SER A 99 -7.08 -8.18 -16.36
CA SER A 99 -7.56 -9.54 -16.65
C SER A 99 -7.38 -10.52 -15.49
N VAL A 100 -6.69 -10.10 -14.42
CA VAL A 100 -6.41 -10.88 -13.22
C VAL A 100 -7.27 -10.35 -12.08
N GLU A 101 -8.04 -11.22 -11.44
CA GLU A 101 -8.81 -10.87 -10.25
C GLU A 101 -7.96 -11.06 -9.00
N VAL A 102 -7.71 -9.96 -8.27
CA VAL A 102 -7.10 -10.03 -6.94
C VAL A 102 -8.19 -10.10 -5.87
N ILE A 103 -8.18 -11.19 -5.10
CA ILE A 103 -9.21 -11.52 -4.12
C ILE A 103 -8.60 -11.48 -2.72
N LEU A 104 -9.12 -10.60 -1.87
CA LEU A 104 -8.87 -10.60 -0.44
C LEU A 104 -9.93 -11.49 0.24
N PRO A 105 -9.53 -12.60 0.91
CA PRO A 105 -10.49 -13.54 1.51
C PRO A 105 -11.40 -12.93 2.58
N ASP A 106 -10.91 -11.93 3.31
CA ASP A 106 -11.66 -11.23 4.36
C ASP A 106 -11.52 -9.71 4.15
N LEU A 107 -12.61 -9.07 3.72
CA LEU A 107 -12.63 -7.61 3.49
C LEU A 107 -12.48 -6.81 4.79
N SER A 108 -12.66 -7.43 5.95
CA SER A 108 -12.42 -6.81 7.26
C SER A 108 -10.96 -6.86 7.70
N ALA A 109 -10.07 -7.54 6.95
CA ALA A 109 -8.64 -7.57 7.20
C ALA A 109 -8.00 -6.20 6.93
N GLY A 110 -8.12 -5.30 7.89
CA GLY A 110 -7.61 -3.93 7.84
C GLY A 110 -6.19 -3.78 8.38
N CYS A 111 -5.70 -2.54 8.33
CA CYS A 111 -4.44 -2.16 8.95
C CYS A 111 -4.62 -0.83 9.68
N SER A 112 -4.52 -0.85 11.01
CA SER A 112 -4.69 0.35 11.84
C SER A 112 -3.78 1.50 11.45
N MET A 113 -2.60 1.21 10.90
CA MET A 113 -1.70 2.23 10.36
C MET A 113 -2.22 2.85 9.07
N ALA A 114 -2.78 2.06 8.14
CA ALA A 114 -3.39 2.59 6.93
C ALA A 114 -4.61 3.45 7.25
N ASP A 115 -5.37 3.06 8.29
CA ASP A 115 -6.57 3.77 8.74
C ASP A 115 -6.27 5.09 9.48
N MET A 116 -4.99 5.40 9.76
CA MET A 116 -4.59 6.68 10.38
C MET A 116 -4.74 7.88 9.42
N ALA A 117 -4.81 7.64 8.11
CA ALA A 117 -5.08 8.68 7.12
C ALA A 117 -6.28 8.29 6.27
N ASP A 118 -7.41 8.94 6.53
CA ASP A 118 -8.57 8.88 5.66
C ASP A 118 -8.43 9.87 4.49
N TYR A 119 -9.12 9.58 3.38
CA TYR A 119 -9.04 10.39 2.17
C TYR A 119 -9.55 11.81 2.39
N ASP A 120 -10.72 11.98 2.99
CA ASP A 120 -11.32 13.31 3.17
C ASP A 120 -10.48 14.15 4.13
N GLN A 121 -9.97 13.53 5.20
CA GLN A 121 -9.03 14.16 6.13
C GLN A 121 -7.69 14.54 5.48
N THR A 122 -7.22 13.74 4.52
CA THR A 122 -5.98 14.03 3.79
C THR A 122 -6.14 15.24 2.87
N VAL A 123 -7.28 15.35 2.19
CA VAL A 123 -7.61 16.52 1.36
C VAL A 123 -7.71 17.77 2.23
N GLU A 124 -8.43 17.72 3.34
CA GLU A 124 -8.56 18.83 4.29
C GLU A 124 -7.18 19.25 4.85
N ALA A 125 -6.38 18.29 5.31
CA ALA A 125 -5.03 18.54 5.83
C ALA A 125 -4.15 19.21 4.78
N TRP A 126 -4.21 18.75 3.53
CA TRP A 126 -3.45 19.32 2.42
C TRP A 126 -3.79 20.80 2.18
N GLU A 127 -5.08 21.15 2.17
CA GLU A 127 -5.54 22.53 2.01
C GLU A 127 -5.10 23.42 3.17
N ILE A 128 -5.29 22.96 4.42
CA ILE A 128 -4.91 23.69 5.63
C ILE A 128 -3.40 23.97 5.67
N ILE A 129 -2.58 22.97 5.33
CA ILE A 129 -1.12 23.12 5.29
C ILE A 129 -0.73 24.18 4.25
N HIS A 130 -1.28 24.11 3.04
CA HIS A 130 -0.97 25.08 1.98
C HIS A 130 -1.36 26.50 2.38
N ASP A 131 -2.55 26.67 2.96
CA ASP A 131 -3.04 27.99 3.36
C ASP A 131 -2.28 28.56 4.57
N SER A 132 -1.83 27.71 5.49
CA SER A 132 -0.92 28.11 6.57
C SER A 132 0.41 28.63 6.04
N LEU A 133 1.04 27.90 5.12
CA LEU A 133 2.33 28.28 4.53
C LEU A 133 2.21 29.55 3.68
N LYS A 134 1.15 29.69 2.88
CA LYS A 134 0.89 30.91 2.10
C LYS A 134 0.73 32.14 3.00
N ARG A 135 0.00 32.02 4.14
CA ARG A 135 -0.15 33.11 5.11
C ARG A 135 1.16 33.54 5.76
N GLN A 136 2.12 32.61 5.87
CA GLN A 136 3.48 32.88 6.34
C GLN A 136 4.39 33.47 5.23
N GLY A 137 3.87 33.67 4.01
CA GLY A 137 4.62 34.18 2.87
C GLY A 137 5.55 33.15 2.22
N TRP A 138 5.39 31.86 2.54
CA TRP A 138 6.21 30.79 1.96
C TRP A 138 5.78 30.51 0.51
N GLN A 139 6.77 30.42 -0.40
CA GLN A 139 6.56 30.27 -1.85
C GLN A 139 7.34 29.05 -2.40
N GLY A 140 7.28 27.93 -1.69
CA GLY A 140 7.86 26.66 -2.13
C GLY A 140 6.80 25.66 -2.60
N ARG A 141 7.22 24.40 -2.70
CA ARG A 141 6.35 23.29 -3.11
C ARG A 141 6.36 22.17 -2.08
N ILE A 142 5.19 21.59 -1.84
CA ILE A 142 5.04 20.41 -0.99
C ILE A 142 5.04 19.18 -1.89
N ILE A 143 5.88 18.20 -1.55
CA ILE A 143 5.88 16.90 -2.20
C ILE A 143 5.33 15.89 -1.20
N PRO A 144 4.14 15.31 -1.45
CA PRO A 144 3.61 14.29 -0.55
C PRO A 144 4.30 12.95 -0.79
N ILE A 145 4.52 12.21 0.28
CA ILE A 145 5.02 10.84 0.26
C ILE A 145 4.09 10.03 1.15
N THR A 146 3.69 8.84 0.70
CA THR A 146 2.93 7.92 1.55
C THR A 146 3.65 6.59 1.73
N TYR A 147 3.63 6.07 2.94
CA TYR A 147 4.01 4.70 3.19
C TYR A 147 3.02 3.75 2.49
N VAL A 148 3.50 2.61 1.98
CA VAL A 148 2.66 1.61 1.29
C VAL A 148 1.48 1.14 2.14
N ASN A 149 1.59 1.22 3.46
CA ASN A 149 0.52 1.02 4.44
C ASN A 149 -0.45 2.22 4.41
N SER A 150 -1.15 2.39 3.30
CA SER A 150 -2.13 3.44 3.02
C SER A 150 -3.13 2.91 1.99
N THR A 151 -4.34 3.47 1.92
CA THR A 151 -5.35 3.01 0.95
C THR A 151 -4.96 3.39 -0.49
N ALA A 152 -5.51 2.69 -1.48
CA ALA A 152 -5.38 3.07 -2.89
C ALA A 152 -5.78 4.54 -3.16
N ALA A 153 -6.78 5.06 -2.46
CA ALA A 153 -7.21 6.46 -2.56
C ALA A 153 -6.10 7.44 -2.13
N ILE A 154 -5.40 7.16 -1.03
CA ILE A 154 -4.25 7.97 -0.58
C ILE A 154 -3.09 7.87 -1.58
N LYS A 155 -2.81 6.67 -2.10
CA LYS A 155 -1.77 6.48 -3.14
C LYS A 155 -2.09 7.31 -4.39
N ALA A 156 -3.35 7.31 -4.82
CA ALA A 156 -3.81 8.11 -5.96
C ALA A 156 -3.68 9.61 -5.70
N PHE A 157 -4.09 10.09 -4.52
CA PHE A 157 -3.92 11.48 -4.10
C PHE A 157 -2.44 11.91 -4.19
N VAL A 158 -1.55 11.13 -3.57
CA VAL A 158 -0.11 11.39 -3.57
C VAL A 158 0.45 11.46 -4.99
N GLY A 159 0.07 10.51 -5.86
CA GLY A 159 0.49 10.50 -7.26
C GLY A 159 -0.01 11.73 -8.05
N GLN A 160 -1.27 12.13 -7.86
CA GLN A 160 -1.86 13.32 -8.50
C GLN A 160 -1.15 14.62 -8.08
N HIS A 161 -0.60 14.66 -6.86
CA HIS A 161 0.16 15.79 -6.32
C HIS A 161 1.68 15.66 -6.56
N GLY A 162 2.10 14.82 -7.50
CA GLY A 162 3.50 14.71 -7.93
C GLY A 162 4.43 14.02 -6.92
N GLY A 163 3.84 13.30 -5.97
CA GLY A 163 4.49 12.54 -4.92
C GLY A 163 4.75 11.07 -5.29
N ALA A 164 5.13 10.27 -4.28
CA ALA A 164 5.40 8.85 -4.46
C ALA A 164 5.04 8.01 -3.22
N CYS A 165 4.85 6.71 -3.44
CA CYS A 165 4.78 5.73 -2.36
C CYS A 165 6.19 5.28 -1.93
N CYS A 166 6.37 4.91 -0.67
CA CYS A 166 7.61 4.32 -0.18
C CYS A 166 7.37 3.15 0.78
N THR A 167 8.40 2.38 1.05
CA THR A 167 8.51 1.43 2.16
C THR A 167 9.53 1.94 3.19
N SER A 168 9.63 1.29 4.35
CA SER A 168 10.73 1.54 5.29
C SER A 168 12.10 1.28 4.66
N SER A 169 12.21 0.33 3.73
CA SER A 169 13.46 -0.03 3.06
C SER A 169 13.94 0.96 1.99
N ASN A 170 13.04 1.77 1.41
CA ASN A 170 13.41 2.76 0.38
C ASN A 170 13.07 4.22 0.73
N ALA A 171 12.49 4.50 1.91
CA ALA A 171 12.05 5.83 2.31
C ALA A 171 13.12 6.91 2.08
N GLY A 172 14.38 6.64 2.44
CA GLY A 172 15.48 7.58 2.23
C GLY A 172 15.69 8.01 0.77
N GLN A 173 15.65 7.05 -0.16
CA GLN A 173 15.80 7.33 -1.60
C GLN A 173 14.61 8.16 -2.12
N VAL A 174 13.40 7.89 -1.63
CA VAL A 174 12.21 8.65 -1.99
C VAL A 174 12.25 10.07 -1.42
N PHE A 175 12.79 10.26 -0.20
CA PHE A 175 12.98 11.59 0.39
C PHE A 175 14.01 12.41 -0.39
N GLU A 176 15.14 11.81 -0.76
CA GLU A 176 16.13 12.46 -1.61
C GLU A 176 15.53 12.85 -2.97
N TRP A 177 14.77 11.95 -3.60
CA TRP A 177 14.03 12.24 -4.83
C TRP A 177 13.06 13.42 -4.66
N ALA A 178 12.29 13.44 -3.57
CA ALA A 178 11.35 14.52 -3.27
C ALA A 178 12.07 15.87 -3.06
N MET A 179 13.18 15.88 -2.32
CA MET A 179 14.00 17.09 -2.11
C MET A 179 14.64 17.63 -3.40
N ASN A 180 14.78 16.79 -4.42
CA ASN A 180 15.21 17.16 -5.77
C ASN A 180 14.04 17.56 -6.70
N GLY A 181 12.83 17.70 -6.16
CA GLY A 181 11.64 18.19 -6.86
C GLY A 181 10.59 17.12 -7.18
N GLY A 182 10.83 15.87 -6.81
CA GLY A 182 9.89 14.80 -7.08
C GLY A 182 9.71 14.56 -8.59
N THR A 183 8.46 14.50 -9.06
CA THR A 183 8.14 14.29 -10.49
C THR A 183 8.56 15.46 -11.40
N GLN A 184 8.79 16.66 -10.84
CA GLN A 184 9.22 17.84 -11.60
C GLN A 184 10.51 18.42 -11.00
N PRO A 185 11.60 18.53 -11.78
CA PRO A 185 12.90 18.97 -11.26
C PRO A 185 12.82 20.27 -10.47
N LYS A 186 13.50 20.29 -9.32
CA LYS A 186 13.57 21.45 -8.44
C LYS A 186 14.19 22.66 -9.17
N GLN A 187 13.53 23.80 -9.07
CA GLN A 187 14.04 25.04 -9.65
C GLN A 187 15.13 25.68 -8.75
N PRO A 188 16.08 26.44 -9.32
CA PRO A 188 17.06 27.17 -8.52
C PRO A 188 16.39 28.09 -7.50
N GLY A 189 16.71 27.90 -6.21
CA GLY A 189 16.14 28.70 -5.11
C GLY A 189 14.74 28.28 -4.67
N GLU A 190 14.14 27.25 -5.27
CA GLU A 190 12.86 26.68 -4.81
C GLU A 190 13.06 26.02 -3.44
N ASP A 191 12.11 26.23 -2.52
CA ASP A 191 12.07 25.49 -1.26
C ASP A 191 11.13 24.29 -1.38
N ILE A 192 11.51 23.17 -0.78
CA ILE A 192 10.74 21.92 -0.80
C ILE A 192 10.43 21.52 0.63
N LYS A 193 9.16 21.20 0.87
CA LYS A 193 8.69 20.53 2.08
C LYS A 193 8.09 19.18 1.75
N ILE A 194 8.33 18.19 2.60
CA ILE A 194 7.77 16.84 2.47
C ILE A 194 6.58 16.69 3.42
N LEU A 195 5.43 16.28 2.90
CA LEU A 195 4.32 15.77 3.72
C LEU A 195 4.40 14.25 3.72
N PHE A 196 4.56 13.62 4.88
CA PHE A 196 4.62 12.16 4.98
C PHE A 196 3.37 11.59 5.65
N LEU A 197 2.75 10.59 5.01
CA LEU A 197 1.53 9.94 5.47
C LEU A 197 1.73 8.41 5.57
N PRO A 198 0.97 7.70 6.42
CA PRO A 198 0.28 8.21 7.59
C PRO A 198 1.19 8.29 8.83
N ASP A 199 2.33 7.59 8.80
CA ASP A 199 3.23 7.46 9.95
C ASP A 199 4.18 8.65 10.08
N GLN A 200 3.80 9.63 10.89
CA GLN A 200 4.64 10.80 11.17
C GLN A 200 6.02 10.45 11.76
N HIS A 201 6.15 9.32 12.46
CA HIS A 201 7.42 8.93 13.08
C HIS A 201 8.37 8.39 12.04
N LEU A 202 7.89 7.52 11.14
CA LEU A 202 8.68 7.08 9.99
C LEU A 202 9.14 8.30 9.18
N GLY A 203 8.23 9.21 8.83
CA GLY A 203 8.56 10.40 8.04
C GLY A 203 9.62 11.30 8.69
N ARG A 204 9.43 11.64 9.97
CA ARG A 204 10.36 12.53 10.71
C ARG A 204 11.71 11.86 10.96
N ASN A 205 11.72 10.57 11.30
CA ASN A 205 12.96 9.84 11.53
C ASN A 205 13.74 9.66 10.22
N THR A 206 13.06 9.42 9.10
CA THR A 206 13.71 9.38 7.78
C THR A 206 14.30 10.74 7.43
N ALA A 207 13.56 11.84 7.57
CA ALA A 207 14.11 13.17 7.31
C ALA A 207 15.40 13.42 8.13
N ALA A 208 15.34 13.19 9.45
CA ALA A 208 16.49 13.37 10.33
C ALA A 208 17.69 12.48 9.95
N ALA A 209 17.45 11.19 9.66
CA ALA A 209 18.51 10.24 9.31
C ALA A 209 19.21 10.58 8.00
N TYR A 210 18.53 11.26 7.07
CA TYR A 210 19.05 11.64 5.76
C TYR A 210 19.46 13.12 5.68
N GLY A 211 19.64 13.78 6.84
CA GLY A 211 20.15 15.16 6.91
C GLY A 211 19.19 16.22 6.38
N ILE A 212 17.90 15.88 6.27
CA ILE A 212 16.83 16.82 5.92
C ILE A 212 16.37 17.49 7.22
N ASP A 213 16.32 18.82 7.23
CA ASP A 213 15.86 19.56 8.39
C ASP A 213 14.38 19.26 8.63
N VAL A 214 14.08 18.60 9.76
CA VAL A 214 12.72 18.16 10.06
C VAL A 214 11.77 19.34 10.20
N GLU A 215 12.20 20.45 10.78
CA GLU A 215 11.34 21.62 10.99
C GLU A 215 11.20 22.46 9.70
N ALA A 216 12.30 22.65 8.99
CA ALA A 216 12.31 23.50 7.80
C ALA A 216 11.81 22.78 6.54
N ASN A 217 11.98 21.46 6.42
CA ASN A 217 11.70 20.71 5.19
C ASN A 217 10.62 19.63 5.32
N THR A 218 9.88 19.57 6.43
CA THR A 218 8.70 18.69 6.53
C THR A 218 7.44 19.46 6.93
N CYS A 219 6.29 18.85 6.63
CA CYS A 219 4.97 19.28 7.07
C CYS A 219 4.37 18.21 7.97
N VAL A 220 3.84 18.63 9.12
CA VAL A 220 3.04 17.79 10.01
C VAL A 220 1.67 18.44 10.15
N TYR A 221 0.63 17.62 10.00
CA TYR A 221 -0.74 18.02 10.30
C TYR A 221 -1.08 17.58 11.73
N ASP A 222 -1.52 18.52 12.57
CA ASP A 222 -2.18 18.18 13.84
C ASP A 222 -3.62 18.74 13.77
N PRO A 223 -4.64 17.86 13.67
CA PRO A 223 -6.03 18.29 13.58
C PRO A 223 -6.54 19.02 14.84
N ARG A 224 -5.75 19.04 15.93
CA ARG A 224 -6.09 19.72 17.19
C ARG A 224 -5.49 21.13 17.29
N LEU A 225 -4.62 21.53 16.36
CA LEU A 225 -3.94 22.84 16.36
C LEU A 225 -4.68 23.90 15.52
N THR A 226 -6.02 23.85 15.53
CA THR A 226 -6.90 24.87 14.90
C THR A 226 -6.85 26.20 15.62
#